data_AF-A0A953DIZ9-F1
#
_entry.id   AF-A0A953DIZ9-F1
#
_cell.length_a   1.000
_cell.length_b   1.000
_cell.length_c   1.000
_cell.angle_alpha   90.00
_cell.angle_beta   90.00
_cell.angle_gamma   90.00
#
_symmetry.space_group_name_H-M   'P 1'
#
loop_
_entity.id
_entity.type
_entity.pdbx_description
1 polymer ?
#
loop_
_entity_poly.entity_id
_entity_poly.type
_entity_poly.pdbx_seq_one_letter_code
_entity_poly.pdbx_strand_id
1 'polypeptide(L)'
;MATSQVNLLRLTNKKYMEGRPPEQPSQPSETAFELKRRKYFSEFAVSRLTHLRLHKEHGALKKDEGWRNVSEHCLLEAVMADILAEKLNLSPEQRAHLVTGALLHDFYKRKQMEMLRADGSRENLEKSEAQASAILEKEGYDPEVVLIANAAADTIRMVTEQVAFIEKVMYYVDLITMNNVIGSIDVRVDKSEKNPAYKKLNESYGDILGQETLLQAQRRIGKVIESELVQKLGIGDGTTLPKWIESEIHSRIKNLQ
;
A
#
# COMPACT_ATOMS: atom_id res chain seq x y z
N MET A 1 -50.36 17.69 51.96
CA MET A 1 -49.89 16.50 52.71
C MET A 1 -48.66 16.00 51.99
N ALA A 2 -47.50 16.25 52.60
CA ALA A 2 -46.18 15.91 52.09
C ALA A 2 -45.62 14.80 52.98
N THR A 3 -45.17 13.72 52.37
CA THR A 3 -44.42 12.62 53.01
C THR A 3 -43.66 11.92 51.88
N SER A 4 -42.32 11.99 51.89
CA SER A 4 -41.44 10.90 52.34
C SER A 4 -41.14 9.94 51.17
N GLN A 5 -39.91 9.64 50.74
CA GLN A 5 -38.67 9.54 51.49
C GLN A 5 -37.48 9.51 50.51
N VAL A 6 -36.47 10.32 50.82
CA VAL A 6 -35.08 10.18 50.40
C VAL A 6 -34.47 9.01 51.19
N ASN A 7 -33.78 8.07 50.52
CA ASN A 7 -32.61 7.34 51.04
C ASN A 7 -32.25 6.15 50.15
N LEU A 8 -31.17 6.26 49.35
CA LEU A 8 -30.24 5.14 49.15
C LEU A 8 -28.89 5.67 48.63
N LEU A 9 -28.20 6.37 49.52
CA LEU A 9 -26.79 6.71 49.42
C LEU A 9 -26.14 6.22 50.72
N ARG A 10 -25.44 5.07 50.67
CA ARG A 10 -24.37 4.59 51.58
C ARG A 10 -24.36 3.06 51.68
N LEU A 11 -23.58 2.42 50.81
CA LEU A 11 -22.80 1.20 51.05
C LEU A 11 -21.75 1.21 49.93
N THR A 12 -20.42 1.18 50.07
CA THR A 12 -19.50 1.09 51.20
C THR A 12 -18.14 1.48 50.61
N ASN A 13 -17.53 2.55 51.13
CA ASN A 13 -16.11 2.85 50.94
C ASN A 13 -15.31 1.87 51.82
N LYS A 14 -14.80 0.77 51.24
CA LYS A 14 -13.71 -0.03 51.84
C LYS A 14 -13.12 -1.04 50.84
N LYS A 15 -12.24 -0.55 49.96
CA LYS A 15 -11.07 -1.27 49.38
C LYS A 15 -10.41 -0.39 48.32
N TYR A 16 -9.86 0.75 48.75
CA TYR A 16 -8.73 1.39 48.09
C TYR A 16 -7.54 1.15 49.02
N MET A 17 -6.38 0.84 48.43
CA MET A 17 -5.17 0.29 49.05
C MET A 17 -5.12 -1.25 49.06
N GLU A 18 -4.83 -1.83 47.89
CA GLU A 18 -3.78 -2.85 47.69
C GLU A 18 -3.84 -3.36 46.25
N GLY A 19 -2.77 -3.08 45.50
CA GLY A 19 -2.64 -3.46 44.10
C GLY A 19 -2.21 -2.26 43.27
N ARG A 20 -0.89 -2.00 43.21
CA ARG A 20 -0.35 -1.36 42.00
C ARG A 20 -0.87 -2.20 40.83
N PRO A 21 -1.45 -1.59 39.76
CA PRO A 21 -1.64 -2.35 38.54
C PRO A 21 -0.30 -3.01 38.20
N PRO A 22 -0.30 -4.30 37.80
CA PRO A 22 0.94 -4.97 37.44
C PRO A 22 1.72 -4.06 36.52
N GLU A 23 3.02 -3.84 36.83
CA GLU A 23 3.90 -3.08 35.96
C GLU A 23 3.69 -3.60 34.56
N GLN A 24 3.12 -2.74 33.69
CA GLN A 24 3.02 -3.07 32.28
C GLN A 24 4.44 -3.44 31.86
N PRO A 25 4.64 -4.61 31.23
CA PRO A 25 5.97 -5.03 30.81
C PRO A 25 6.56 -3.85 30.06
N SER A 26 7.70 -3.36 30.56
CA SER A 26 8.41 -2.23 29.96
C SER A 26 8.55 -2.54 28.49
N GLN A 27 7.97 -1.69 27.64
CA GLN A 27 8.10 -1.91 26.20
C GLN A 27 9.59 -2.01 25.89
N PRO A 28 10.02 -3.05 25.14
CA PRO A 28 11.42 -3.22 24.81
C PRO A 28 11.93 -1.91 24.21
N SER A 29 13.04 -1.40 24.75
CA SER A 29 13.58 -0.12 24.31
C SER A 29 13.82 -0.17 22.80
N GLU A 30 13.21 0.75 22.06
CA GLU A 30 13.32 0.85 20.61
C GLU A 30 14.79 0.85 20.19
N THR A 31 15.17 -0.03 19.26
CA THR A 31 16.56 -0.13 18.83
C THR A 31 16.99 1.14 18.08
N ALA A 32 18.29 1.41 18.02
CA ALA A 32 18.81 2.54 17.24
C ALA A 32 18.38 2.49 15.76
N PHE A 33 18.23 1.30 15.20
CA PHE A 33 17.74 1.12 13.83
C PHE A 33 16.26 1.50 13.70
N GLU A 34 15.41 1.08 14.64
CA GLU A 34 13.98 1.41 14.63
C GLU A 34 13.75 2.93 14.74
N LEU A 35 14.54 3.62 15.56
CA LEU A 35 14.54 5.09 15.64
C LEU A 35 14.87 5.75 14.29
N LYS A 36 15.93 5.26 13.62
CA LYS A 36 16.33 5.75 12.29
C LYS A 36 15.27 5.46 11.24
N ARG A 37 14.67 4.27 11.26
CA ARG A 37 13.58 3.89 10.35
C ARG A 37 12.39 4.83 10.52
N ARG A 38 11.97 5.06 11.77
CA ARG A 38 10.88 5.99 12.09
C ARG A 38 11.18 7.41 11.61
N LYS A 39 12.40 7.92 11.84
CA LYS A 39 12.86 9.23 11.32
C LYS A 39 12.77 9.27 9.79
N TYR A 40 13.35 8.28 9.10
CA TYR A 40 13.36 8.17 7.64
C TYR A 40 11.97 8.30 7.03
N PHE A 41 11.05 7.42 7.44
CA PHE A 41 9.69 7.38 6.89
C PHE A 41 8.88 8.63 7.27
N SER A 42 9.12 9.20 8.46
CA SER A 42 8.46 10.44 8.88
C SER A 42 8.90 11.62 8.00
N GLU A 43 10.20 11.78 7.76
CA GLU A 43 10.73 12.84 6.88
C GLU A 43 10.30 12.65 5.43
N PHE A 44 10.30 11.40 4.95
CA PHE A 44 9.82 11.06 3.61
C PHE A 44 8.33 11.38 3.43
N ALA A 45 7.50 11.11 4.45
CA ALA A 45 6.08 11.48 4.44
C ALA A 45 5.86 12.99 4.55
N VAL A 46 6.60 13.68 5.44
CA VAL A 46 6.47 15.14 5.64
C VAL A 46 6.78 15.92 4.36
N SER A 47 7.81 15.52 3.62
CA SER A 47 8.17 16.13 2.34
C SER A 47 7.12 15.89 1.22
N ARG A 48 6.10 15.06 1.46
CA ARG A 48 5.06 14.68 0.50
C ARG A 48 3.64 14.90 1.04
N LEU A 49 3.48 15.77 2.04
CA LEU A 49 2.18 16.05 2.67
C LEU A 49 1.12 16.55 1.68
N THR A 50 1.55 17.26 0.62
CA THR A 50 0.67 17.73 -0.46
C THR A 50 -0.09 16.58 -1.12
N HIS A 51 0.55 15.43 -1.31
CA HIS A 51 -0.04 14.23 -1.90
C HIS A 51 -0.81 13.40 -0.88
N LEU A 52 -0.24 13.22 0.33
CA LEU A 52 -0.89 12.49 1.43
C LEU A 52 -2.20 13.15 1.90
N ARG A 53 -2.43 14.42 1.56
CA ARG A 53 -3.73 15.09 1.74
C ARG A 53 -4.88 14.29 1.14
N LEU A 54 -4.72 13.69 -0.05
CA LEU A 54 -5.79 12.90 -0.67
C LEU A 54 -6.13 11.64 0.13
N HIS A 55 -5.13 10.99 0.74
CA HIS A 55 -5.37 9.86 1.63
C HIS A 55 -6.21 10.28 2.86
N LYS A 56 -6.02 11.51 3.34
CA LYS A 56 -6.83 12.05 4.43
C LYS A 56 -8.26 12.32 3.97
N GLU A 57 -8.41 13.04 2.86
CA GLU A 57 -9.71 13.47 2.31
C GLU A 57 -10.59 12.28 1.93
N HIS A 58 -9.98 11.19 1.43
CA HIS A 58 -10.69 9.97 1.03
C HIS A 58 -10.70 8.86 2.09
N GLY A 59 -10.21 9.17 3.31
CA GLY A 59 -10.41 8.33 4.49
C GLY A 59 -9.42 7.17 4.66
N ALA A 60 -8.34 7.13 3.87
CA ALA A 60 -7.24 6.17 3.99
C ALA A 60 -6.26 6.47 5.16
N LEU A 61 -6.35 7.65 5.80
CA LEU A 61 -5.53 7.98 7.00
C LEU A 61 -6.26 7.82 8.35
N LYS A 62 -7.52 7.34 8.35
CA LYS A 62 -8.29 7.15 9.60
C LYS A 62 -7.76 5.95 10.40
N LYS A 63 -7.28 6.20 11.62
CA LYS A 63 -6.64 5.19 12.49
C LYS A 63 -7.64 4.26 13.19
N ASP A 64 -8.78 4.82 13.59
CA ASP A 64 -9.87 4.15 14.30
C ASP A 64 -10.54 3.03 13.48
N GLU A 65 -10.48 3.13 12.16
CA GLU A 65 -11.11 2.17 11.24
C GLU A 65 -10.10 1.22 10.55
N GLY A 66 -8.83 1.26 10.94
CA GLY A 66 -7.79 0.36 10.41
C GLY A 66 -7.23 0.72 9.02
N TRP A 67 -7.78 1.73 8.34
CA TRP A 67 -7.39 2.13 6.97
C TRP A 67 -6.01 2.76 6.84
N ARG A 68 -5.42 3.21 7.96
CA ARG A 68 -4.07 3.78 7.99
C ARG A 68 -3.02 2.87 7.33
N ASN A 69 -3.23 1.55 7.37
CA ASN A 69 -2.36 0.59 6.72
C ASN A 69 -2.24 0.81 5.21
N VAL A 70 -3.28 1.30 4.53
CA VAL A 70 -3.25 1.62 3.09
C VAL A 70 -2.28 2.78 2.81
N SER A 71 -2.28 3.80 3.66
CA SER A 71 -1.36 4.92 3.50
C SER A 71 0.08 4.52 3.85
N GLU A 72 0.27 3.62 4.81
CA GLU A 72 1.58 3.05 5.14
C GLU A 72 2.10 2.14 4.01
N HIS A 73 1.20 1.41 3.34
CA HIS A 73 1.48 0.60 2.15
C HIS A 73 2.01 1.47 1.01
N CYS A 74 1.25 2.49 0.63
CA CYS A 74 1.66 3.43 -0.43
C CYS A 74 2.95 4.17 -0.07
N LEU A 75 3.18 4.47 1.21
CA LEU A 75 4.42 5.12 1.65
C LEU A 75 5.64 4.20 1.51
N LEU A 76 5.52 2.92 1.85
CA LEU A 76 6.56 1.93 1.63
C LEU A 76 6.88 1.79 0.14
N GLU A 77 5.85 1.68 -0.69
CA GLU A 77 6.00 1.57 -2.14
C GLU A 77 6.60 2.80 -2.78
N ALA A 78 6.22 4.01 -2.33
CA ALA A 78 6.83 5.25 -2.78
C ALA A 78 8.34 5.29 -2.45
N VAL A 79 8.76 4.73 -1.30
CA VAL A 79 10.17 4.57 -0.97
C VAL A 79 10.86 3.54 -1.88
N MET A 80 10.21 2.42 -2.17
CA MET A 80 10.75 1.40 -3.10
C MET A 80 10.91 1.98 -4.51
N ALA A 81 9.88 2.66 -5.00
CA ALA A 81 9.85 3.39 -6.27
C ALA A 81 10.98 4.42 -6.35
N ASP A 82 11.22 5.20 -5.28
CA ASP A 82 12.30 6.18 -5.21
C ASP A 82 13.69 5.54 -5.38
N ILE A 83 13.92 4.42 -4.68
CA ILE A 83 15.17 3.65 -4.76
C ILE A 83 15.34 3.04 -6.15
N LEU A 84 14.29 2.41 -6.68
CA LEU A 84 14.33 1.80 -8.02
C LEU A 84 14.59 2.85 -9.09
N ALA A 85 13.91 3.99 -9.04
CA ALA A 85 14.10 5.10 -9.99
C ALA A 85 15.55 5.59 -9.99
N GLU A 86 16.15 5.76 -8.81
CA GLU A 86 17.56 6.14 -8.68
C GLU A 86 18.49 5.10 -9.31
N LYS A 87 18.29 3.82 -9.00
CA LYS A 87 19.16 2.72 -9.45
C LYS A 87 19.00 2.42 -10.93
N LEU A 88 17.83 2.70 -11.49
CA LEU A 88 17.53 2.63 -12.93
C LEU A 88 18.00 3.89 -13.68
N ASN A 89 18.56 4.89 -12.98
CA ASN A 89 18.97 6.18 -13.53
C ASN A 89 17.82 6.89 -14.28
N LEU A 90 16.59 6.82 -13.76
CA LEU A 90 15.48 7.60 -14.29
C LEU A 90 15.75 9.10 -14.13
N SER A 91 15.25 9.90 -15.07
CA SER A 91 15.36 11.36 -14.96
C SER A 91 14.68 11.88 -13.68
N PRO A 92 15.06 13.07 -13.17
CA PRO A 92 14.43 13.64 -11.98
C PRO A 92 12.89 13.76 -12.09
N GLU A 93 12.39 14.10 -13.28
CA GLU A 93 10.96 14.18 -13.59
C GLU A 93 10.29 12.81 -13.50
N GLN A 94 10.83 11.80 -14.19
CA GLN A 94 10.33 10.42 -14.12
C GLN A 94 10.36 9.85 -12.70
N ARG A 95 11.42 10.12 -11.93
CA ARG A 95 11.51 9.73 -10.52
C ARG A 95 10.39 10.39 -9.70
N ALA A 96 10.16 11.69 -9.90
CA ALA A 96 9.08 12.41 -9.22
C ALA A 96 7.70 11.84 -9.61
N HIS A 97 7.46 11.58 -10.88
CA HIS A 97 6.22 10.97 -11.37
C HIS A 97 5.99 9.57 -10.79
N LEU A 98 7.00 8.70 -10.81
CA LEU A 98 6.91 7.35 -10.25
C LEU A 98 6.60 7.37 -8.75
N VAL A 99 7.33 8.18 -7.98
CA VAL A 99 7.16 8.28 -6.53
C VAL A 99 5.78 8.85 -6.19
N THR A 100 5.28 9.81 -6.97
CA THR A 100 3.96 10.41 -6.76
C THR A 100 2.85 9.42 -7.12
N GLY A 101 2.98 8.71 -8.25
CA GLY A 101 2.03 7.67 -8.66
C GLY A 101 1.97 6.53 -7.64
N ALA A 102 3.12 6.06 -7.15
CA ALA A 102 3.19 5.04 -6.09
C ALA A 102 2.53 5.49 -4.79
N LEU A 103 2.74 6.75 -4.41
CA LEU A 103 2.12 7.29 -3.21
C LEU A 103 0.59 7.36 -3.35
N LEU A 104 0.07 7.62 -4.56
CA LEU A 104 -1.35 7.87 -4.78
C LEU A 104 -2.14 6.64 -5.22
N HIS A 105 -1.54 5.57 -5.75
CA HIS A 105 -2.29 4.49 -6.42
C HIS A 105 -3.50 3.93 -5.64
N ASP A 106 -3.42 3.87 -4.30
CA ASP A 106 -4.46 3.33 -3.43
C ASP A 106 -5.17 4.39 -2.55
N PHE A 107 -5.03 5.69 -2.85
CA PHE A 107 -5.66 6.77 -2.04
C PHE A 107 -7.19 6.60 -1.92
N TYR A 108 -7.82 6.01 -2.94
CA TYR A 108 -9.27 5.79 -3.04
C TYR A 108 -9.72 4.38 -2.62
N LYS A 109 -8.80 3.52 -2.15
CA LYS A 109 -9.03 2.11 -1.84
C LYS A 109 -10.21 1.86 -0.91
N ARG A 110 -10.42 2.75 0.07
CA ARG A 110 -11.57 2.65 0.97
C ARG A 110 -12.90 2.69 0.22
N LYS A 111 -13.07 3.65 -0.68
CA LYS A 111 -14.29 3.84 -1.47
C LYS A 111 -14.50 2.70 -2.47
N GLN A 112 -13.42 2.24 -3.10
CA GLN A 112 -13.43 1.03 -3.90
C GLN A 112 -13.95 -0.18 -3.10
N MET A 113 -13.46 -0.41 -1.88
CA MET A 113 -13.93 -1.53 -1.05
C MET A 113 -15.39 -1.36 -0.60
N GLU A 114 -15.85 -0.12 -0.34
CA GLU A 114 -17.26 0.16 -0.07
C GLU A 114 -18.14 -0.23 -1.28
N MET A 115 -17.70 0.05 -2.51
CA MET A 115 -18.40 -0.33 -3.75
C MET A 115 -18.36 -1.85 -4.01
N LEU A 116 -17.19 -2.48 -3.85
CA LEU A 116 -17.03 -3.92 -4.08
C LEU A 116 -17.83 -4.77 -3.09
N ARG A 117 -18.05 -4.30 -1.85
CA ARG A 117 -18.90 -5.01 -0.89
C ARG A 117 -20.37 -5.06 -1.30
N ALA A 118 -20.83 -4.20 -2.20
CA ALA A 118 -22.21 -4.19 -2.65
C ALA A 118 -22.54 -5.38 -3.57
N ASP A 119 -21.68 -5.69 -4.55
CA ASP A 119 -21.91 -6.80 -5.50
C ASP A 119 -20.65 -7.50 -6.04
N GLY A 120 -19.45 -7.03 -5.68
CA GLY A 120 -18.15 -7.56 -6.13
C GLY A 120 -18.00 -7.63 -7.64
N SER A 121 -18.69 -6.77 -8.40
CA SER A 121 -18.65 -6.77 -9.85
C SER A 121 -17.40 -6.07 -10.41
N ARG A 122 -16.99 -6.52 -11.60
CA ARG A 122 -15.99 -5.85 -12.42
C ARG A 122 -16.38 -4.40 -12.74
N GLU A 123 -17.66 -4.14 -13.00
CA GLU A 123 -18.17 -2.80 -13.27
C GLU A 123 -17.93 -1.84 -12.09
N ASN A 124 -18.14 -2.29 -10.85
CA ASN A 124 -17.85 -1.47 -9.68
C ASN A 124 -16.35 -1.22 -9.47
N LEU A 125 -15.50 -2.17 -9.84
CA LEU A 125 -14.05 -1.96 -9.87
C LEU A 125 -13.69 -0.86 -10.87
N GLU A 126 -14.08 -1.02 -12.13
CA GLU A 126 -13.81 -0.06 -13.22
C GLU A 126 -14.35 1.34 -12.88
N LYS A 127 -15.56 1.41 -12.32
CA LYS A 127 -16.15 2.67 -11.87
C LYS A 127 -15.34 3.32 -10.74
N SER A 128 -14.82 2.54 -9.81
CA SER A 128 -14.00 3.07 -8.71
C SER A 128 -12.65 3.60 -9.20
N GLU A 129 -12.03 2.93 -10.18
CA GLU A 129 -10.78 3.35 -10.82
C GLU A 129 -10.98 4.63 -11.65
N ALA A 130 -12.08 4.71 -12.40
CA ALA A 130 -12.45 5.92 -13.13
C ALA A 130 -12.69 7.12 -12.19
N GLN A 131 -13.33 6.90 -11.04
CA GLN A 131 -13.50 7.95 -10.03
C GLN A 131 -12.19 8.41 -9.43
N ALA A 132 -11.28 7.47 -9.10
CA ALA A 132 -9.96 7.80 -8.59
C ALA A 132 -9.16 8.65 -9.60
N SER A 133 -9.17 8.25 -10.87
CA SER A 133 -8.50 8.98 -11.96
C SER A 133 -9.04 10.40 -12.12
N ALA A 134 -10.38 10.56 -12.17
CA ALA A 134 -11.01 11.86 -12.30
C ALA A 134 -10.70 12.81 -11.13
N ILE A 135 -10.49 12.27 -9.93
CA ILE A 135 -10.06 13.06 -8.77
C ILE A 135 -8.61 13.54 -8.97
N LEU A 136 -7.69 12.68 -9.40
CA LEU A 136 -6.30 13.07 -9.65
C LEU A 136 -6.22 14.15 -10.74
N GLU A 137 -6.94 13.98 -11.85
CA GLU A 137 -7.01 14.98 -12.92
C GLU A 137 -7.56 16.32 -12.41
N LYS A 138 -8.64 16.29 -11.62
CA LYS A 138 -9.24 17.49 -11.03
C LYS A 138 -8.30 18.22 -10.07
N GLU A 139 -7.46 17.49 -9.34
CA GLU A 139 -6.45 18.06 -8.46
C GLU A 139 -5.21 18.57 -9.20
N GLY A 140 -5.18 18.45 -10.54
CA GLY A 140 -4.14 19.00 -11.41
C GLY A 140 -2.87 18.15 -11.46
N TYR A 141 -2.96 16.85 -11.15
CA TYR A 141 -1.83 15.95 -11.35
C TYR A 141 -1.53 15.76 -12.84
N ASP A 142 -0.24 15.59 -13.15
CA ASP A 142 0.21 15.30 -14.50
C ASP A 142 -0.42 13.98 -15.02
N PRO A 143 -0.86 13.90 -16.28
CA PRO A 143 -1.42 12.68 -16.85
C PRO A 143 -0.52 11.45 -16.70
N GLU A 144 0.80 11.60 -16.75
CA GLU A 144 1.74 10.49 -16.53
C GLU A 144 1.66 9.96 -15.10
N VAL A 145 1.48 10.83 -14.10
CA VAL A 145 1.26 10.41 -12.70
C VAL A 145 -0.03 9.61 -12.56
N VAL A 146 -1.11 10.01 -13.25
CA VAL A 146 -2.39 9.30 -13.25
C VAL A 146 -2.23 7.91 -13.87
N LEU A 147 -1.54 7.82 -15.01
CA LEU A 147 -1.25 6.54 -15.68
C LEU A 147 -0.41 5.60 -14.80
N ILE A 148 0.64 6.12 -14.16
CA ILE A 148 1.48 5.36 -13.23
C ILE A 148 0.67 4.87 -12.03
N ALA A 149 -0.13 5.73 -11.40
CA ALA A 149 -0.97 5.35 -10.26
C ALA A 149 -1.94 4.22 -10.63
N ASN A 150 -2.62 4.33 -11.78
CA ASN A 150 -3.54 3.30 -12.25
C ASN A 150 -2.83 1.99 -12.64
N ALA A 151 -1.57 2.08 -13.07
CA ALA A 151 -0.80 0.92 -13.51
C ALA A 151 -0.72 -0.17 -12.43
N ALA A 152 -0.82 0.16 -11.13
CA ALA A 152 -0.77 -0.81 -10.02
C ALA A 152 -1.86 -1.90 -10.10
N ALA A 153 -3.05 -1.58 -10.63
CA ALA A 153 -4.18 -2.51 -10.70
C ALA A 153 -4.54 -2.96 -12.14
N ASP A 154 -3.95 -2.34 -13.15
CA ASP A 154 -4.35 -2.47 -14.55
C ASP A 154 -3.70 -3.68 -15.26
N THR A 155 -3.99 -4.88 -14.76
CA THR A 155 -3.48 -6.14 -15.33
C THR A 155 -3.89 -6.32 -16.78
N ILE A 156 -5.08 -5.84 -17.17
CA ILE A 156 -5.56 -6.01 -18.55
C ILE A 156 -4.69 -5.22 -19.52
N ARG A 157 -4.43 -3.93 -19.25
CA ARG A 157 -3.56 -3.13 -20.11
C ARG A 157 -2.14 -3.68 -20.15
N MET A 158 -1.64 -4.21 -19.05
CA MET A 158 -0.32 -4.89 -19.00
C MET A 158 -0.23 -6.11 -19.92
N VAL A 159 -1.36 -6.74 -20.28
CA VAL A 159 -1.41 -7.87 -21.22
C VAL A 159 -1.68 -7.41 -22.64
N THR A 160 -2.59 -6.46 -22.83
CA THR A 160 -3.16 -6.14 -24.14
C THR A 160 -2.44 -5.00 -24.86
N GLU A 161 -1.65 -4.20 -24.15
CA GLU A 161 -1.06 -2.98 -24.68
C GLU A 161 0.46 -2.91 -24.45
N GLN A 162 1.10 -2.03 -25.20
CA GLN A 162 2.50 -1.67 -24.99
C GLN A 162 2.59 -0.62 -23.86
N VAL A 163 2.78 -1.09 -22.63
CA VAL A 163 2.87 -0.22 -21.44
C VAL A 163 4.28 0.35 -21.26
N ALA A 164 4.38 1.61 -20.81
CA ALA A 164 5.68 2.25 -20.58
C ALA A 164 6.44 1.58 -19.43
N PHE A 165 7.78 1.66 -19.48
CA PHE A 165 8.61 0.98 -18.50
C PHE A 165 8.37 1.47 -17.05
N ILE A 166 8.14 2.77 -16.85
CA ILE A 166 7.86 3.35 -15.53
C ILE A 166 6.57 2.82 -14.91
N GLU A 167 5.54 2.58 -15.71
CA GLU A 167 4.27 2.00 -15.28
C GLU A 167 4.46 0.53 -14.87
N LYS A 168 5.29 -0.23 -15.61
CA LYS A 168 5.68 -1.59 -15.22
C LYS A 168 6.40 -1.63 -13.88
N VAL A 169 7.28 -0.65 -13.60
CA VAL A 169 7.96 -0.54 -12.30
C VAL A 169 6.92 -0.39 -11.19
N MET A 170 5.93 0.49 -11.36
CA MET A 170 4.87 0.68 -10.37
C MET A 170 4.05 -0.60 -10.15
N TYR A 171 3.61 -1.24 -11.24
CA TYR A 171 2.87 -2.49 -11.17
C TYR A 171 3.64 -3.59 -10.43
N TYR A 172 4.94 -3.72 -10.71
CA TYR A 172 5.78 -4.68 -10.01
C TYR A 172 5.91 -4.35 -8.52
N VAL A 173 6.11 -3.08 -8.16
CA VAL A 173 6.20 -2.63 -6.76
C VAL A 173 4.95 -3.01 -5.96
N ASP A 174 3.75 -2.81 -6.50
CA ASP A 174 2.51 -3.24 -5.84
C ASP A 174 2.41 -4.77 -5.72
N LEU A 175 2.77 -5.50 -6.78
CA LEU A 175 2.69 -6.97 -6.77
C LEU A 175 3.59 -7.63 -5.72
N ILE A 176 4.69 -6.99 -5.32
CA ILE A 176 5.60 -7.50 -4.30
C ILE A 176 5.33 -6.95 -2.90
N THR A 177 4.35 -6.07 -2.73
CA THR A 177 4.06 -5.46 -1.44
C THR A 177 2.73 -5.96 -0.90
N MET A 178 2.73 -6.43 0.35
CA MET A 178 1.53 -6.93 0.98
C MET A 178 1.57 -6.72 2.49
N ASN A 179 0.54 -6.08 3.04
CA ASN A 179 0.45 -5.76 4.46
C ASN A 179 1.70 -5.01 4.97
N ASN A 180 2.22 -4.04 4.19
CA ASN A 180 3.43 -3.27 4.50
C ASN A 180 4.71 -4.13 4.61
N VAL A 181 4.74 -5.27 3.92
CA VAL A 181 5.90 -6.16 3.85
C VAL A 181 6.24 -6.44 2.39
N ILE A 182 7.55 -6.42 2.09
CA ILE A 182 8.09 -6.78 0.78
C ILE A 182 8.22 -8.31 0.71
N GLY A 183 7.61 -8.92 -0.30
CA GLY A 183 7.57 -10.37 -0.51
C GLY A 183 7.78 -10.74 -1.98
N SER A 184 7.69 -12.04 -2.29
CA SER A 184 7.67 -12.47 -3.69
C SER A 184 6.26 -12.36 -4.27
N ILE A 185 6.19 -12.19 -5.59
CA ILE A 185 4.94 -12.22 -6.36
C ILE A 185 4.15 -13.50 -6.05
N ASP A 186 4.83 -14.65 -5.99
CA ASP A 186 4.18 -15.94 -5.74
C ASP A 186 3.48 -15.98 -4.39
N VAL A 187 4.11 -15.46 -3.33
CA VAL A 187 3.52 -15.40 -1.98
C VAL A 187 2.25 -14.53 -1.97
N ARG A 188 2.29 -13.38 -2.65
CA ARG A 188 1.16 -12.44 -2.73
C ARG A 188 0.00 -13.03 -3.55
N VAL A 189 0.31 -13.67 -4.68
CA VAL A 189 -0.69 -14.32 -5.54
C VAL A 189 -1.32 -15.52 -4.84
N ASP A 190 -0.52 -16.43 -4.28
CA ASP A 190 -1.02 -17.63 -3.58
C ASP A 190 -1.96 -17.26 -2.40
N LYS A 191 -1.67 -16.18 -1.69
CA LYS A 191 -2.55 -15.69 -0.61
C LYS A 191 -3.86 -15.11 -1.18
N SER A 192 -3.78 -14.40 -2.30
CA SER A 192 -4.95 -13.81 -2.96
C SER A 192 -5.88 -14.88 -3.54
N GLU A 193 -5.34 -15.95 -4.12
CA GLU A 193 -6.10 -17.10 -4.63
C GLU A 193 -6.87 -17.83 -3.52
N LYS A 194 -6.30 -17.88 -2.31
CA LYS A 194 -6.94 -18.48 -1.13
C LYS A 194 -8.01 -17.58 -0.49
N ASN A 195 -8.09 -16.30 -0.87
CA ASN A 195 -9.04 -15.36 -0.28
C ASN A 195 -10.37 -15.38 -1.06
N PRO A 196 -11.48 -15.86 -0.45
CA PRO A 196 -12.77 -15.94 -1.13
C PRO A 196 -13.28 -14.61 -1.67
N ALA A 197 -12.87 -13.48 -1.08
CA ALA A 197 -13.26 -12.15 -1.52
C ALA A 197 -12.81 -11.83 -2.96
N TYR A 198 -11.72 -12.44 -3.44
CA TYR A 198 -11.21 -12.20 -4.79
C TYR A 198 -11.68 -13.21 -5.82
N LYS A 199 -12.36 -14.30 -5.42
CA LYS A 199 -12.68 -15.41 -6.32
C LYS A 199 -13.47 -14.95 -7.55
N LYS A 200 -14.56 -14.20 -7.34
CA LYS A 200 -15.42 -13.71 -8.43
C LYS A 200 -14.66 -12.82 -9.42
N LEU A 201 -13.87 -11.89 -8.90
CA LEU A 201 -13.06 -10.99 -9.73
C LEU A 201 -11.93 -11.75 -10.45
N ASN A 202 -11.32 -12.72 -9.80
CA ASN A 202 -10.25 -13.52 -10.38
C ASN A 202 -10.71 -14.31 -11.61
N GLU A 203 -11.95 -14.82 -11.57
CA GLU A 203 -12.58 -15.61 -12.63
C GLU A 203 -13.22 -14.75 -13.74
N SER A 204 -13.41 -13.43 -13.53
CA SER A 204 -14.22 -12.58 -14.41
C SER A 204 -13.53 -12.05 -15.68
N TYR A 205 -12.29 -12.45 -15.94
CA TYR A 205 -11.49 -11.95 -17.07
C TYR A 205 -11.06 -13.03 -18.06
N GLY A 206 -11.59 -14.26 -17.93
CA GLY A 206 -11.16 -15.39 -18.76
C GLY A 206 -11.44 -15.21 -20.27
N ASP A 207 -12.41 -14.37 -20.63
CA ASP A 207 -12.74 -13.97 -22.00
C ASP A 207 -11.65 -13.09 -22.63
N ILE A 208 -11.00 -12.24 -21.82
CA ILE A 208 -9.91 -11.34 -22.26
C ILE A 208 -8.56 -12.05 -22.18
N LEU A 209 -8.34 -12.85 -21.12
CA LEU A 209 -7.05 -13.44 -20.78
C LEU A 209 -6.86 -14.85 -21.39
N GLY A 210 -7.74 -15.29 -22.29
CA GLY A 210 -7.57 -16.57 -22.99
C GLY A 210 -7.58 -17.78 -22.05
N GLN A 211 -8.57 -17.83 -21.14
CA GLN A 211 -8.76 -18.85 -20.09
C GLN A 211 -7.81 -18.75 -18.88
N GLU A 212 -6.84 -17.83 -18.89
CA GLU A 212 -6.06 -17.49 -17.69
C GLU A 212 -6.92 -16.66 -16.71
N THR A 213 -6.77 -16.89 -15.41
CA THR A 213 -7.38 -16.05 -14.37
C THR A 213 -6.58 -14.76 -14.15
N LEU A 214 -7.20 -13.73 -13.55
CA LEU A 214 -6.53 -12.45 -13.28
C LEU A 214 -5.23 -12.62 -12.48
N LEU A 215 -5.26 -13.46 -11.44
CA LEU A 215 -4.14 -13.72 -10.54
C LEU A 215 -3.02 -14.52 -11.22
N GLN A 216 -3.35 -15.44 -12.13
CA GLN A 216 -2.35 -16.13 -12.96
C GLN A 216 -1.65 -15.14 -13.91
N ALA A 217 -2.41 -14.25 -14.56
CA ALA A 217 -1.86 -13.21 -15.41
C ALA A 217 -0.94 -12.26 -14.62
N GLN A 218 -1.36 -11.84 -13.43
CA GLN A 218 -0.53 -11.05 -12.51
C GLN A 218 0.80 -11.75 -12.18
N ARG A 219 0.76 -13.05 -11.88
CA ARG A 219 1.97 -13.84 -11.60
C ARG A 219 2.91 -13.86 -12.81
N ARG A 220 2.39 -14.21 -13.98
CA ARG A 220 3.17 -14.31 -15.23
C ARG A 220 3.81 -12.98 -15.60
N ILE A 221 3.01 -11.90 -15.65
CA ILE A 221 3.48 -10.55 -16.00
C ILE A 221 4.51 -10.06 -14.97
N GLY A 222 4.21 -10.24 -13.68
CA GLY A 222 5.10 -9.84 -12.60
C GLY A 222 6.48 -10.49 -12.76
N LYS A 223 6.55 -11.78 -13.12
CA LYS A 223 7.83 -12.48 -13.35
C LYS A 223 8.60 -11.96 -14.57
N VAL A 224 7.89 -11.58 -15.63
CA VAL A 224 8.51 -10.95 -16.81
C VAL A 224 9.11 -9.60 -16.42
N ILE A 225 8.38 -8.77 -15.68
CA ILE A 225 8.85 -7.46 -15.22
C ILE A 225 10.00 -7.63 -14.21
N GLU A 226 9.91 -8.57 -13.27
CA GLU A 226 11.00 -8.91 -12.33
C GLU A 226 12.30 -9.20 -13.08
N SER A 227 12.22 -10.04 -14.13
CA SER A 227 13.38 -10.38 -14.96
C SER A 227 13.95 -9.17 -15.70
N GLU A 228 13.08 -8.33 -16.28
CA GLU A 228 13.48 -7.09 -16.95
C GLU A 228 14.18 -6.12 -15.98
N LEU A 229 13.68 -5.98 -14.75
CA LEU A 229 14.27 -5.15 -13.71
C LEU A 229 15.61 -5.68 -13.24
N VAL A 230 15.72 -6.99 -12.96
CA VAL A 230 16.97 -7.64 -12.57
C VAL A 230 18.05 -7.39 -13.61
N GLN A 231 17.71 -7.56 -14.90
CA GLN A 231 18.63 -7.31 -16.01
C GLN A 231 19.09 -5.84 -16.06
N LYS A 232 18.15 -4.89 -15.97
CA LYS A 232 18.45 -3.44 -16.02
C LYS A 232 19.25 -2.96 -14.81
N LEU A 233 19.03 -3.56 -13.64
CA LEU A 233 19.72 -3.23 -12.39
C LEU A 233 21.08 -3.95 -12.28
N GLY A 234 21.38 -4.92 -13.15
CA GLY A 234 22.59 -5.72 -13.07
C GLY A 234 22.69 -6.54 -11.79
N ILE A 235 21.55 -6.96 -11.24
CA ILE A 235 21.52 -7.80 -10.03
C ILE A 235 21.84 -9.24 -10.46
N GLY A 236 22.92 -9.81 -9.91
CA GLY A 236 23.31 -11.19 -10.23
C GLY A 236 22.33 -12.24 -9.70
N ASP A 237 22.41 -13.46 -10.25
CA ASP A 237 21.49 -14.60 -10.03
C ASP A 237 21.30 -15.06 -8.56
N GLY A 238 22.09 -14.55 -7.61
CA GLY A 238 22.07 -14.98 -6.21
C GLY A 238 21.10 -14.24 -5.27
N THR A 239 20.56 -13.08 -5.66
CA THR A 239 19.62 -12.30 -4.83
C THR A 239 18.31 -12.07 -5.55
N THR A 240 17.17 -12.43 -4.93
CA THR A 240 15.85 -12.10 -5.49
C THR A 240 15.62 -10.60 -5.42
N LEU A 241 15.03 -10.00 -6.45
CA LEU A 241 14.79 -8.55 -6.51
C LEU A 241 14.07 -7.98 -5.25
N PRO A 242 13.06 -8.64 -4.66
CA PRO A 242 12.44 -8.16 -3.42
C PRO A 242 13.41 -8.03 -2.23
N LYS A 243 14.32 -9.01 -2.05
CA LYS A 243 15.33 -8.98 -0.98
C LYS A 243 16.39 -7.92 -1.24
N TRP A 244 16.74 -7.73 -2.51
CA TRP A 244 17.65 -6.66 -2.89
C TRP A 244 17.04 -5.29 -2.56
N ILE A 245 15.77 -5.03 -2.90
CA ILE A 245 15.07 -3.78 -2.55
C ILE A 245 15.06 -3.56 -1.03
N GLU A 246 14.71 -4.59 -0.25
CA GLU A 246 14.73 -4.52 1.21
C GLU A 246 16.13 -4.16 1.75
N SER A 247 17.18 -4.73 1.17
CA SER A 247 18.57 -4.43 1.55
C SER A 247 18.97 -2.99 1.23
N GLU A 248 18.49 -2.41 0.13
CA GLU A 248 18.72 -1.02 -0.25
C GLU A 248 18.00 -0.06 0.71
N ILE A 249 16.76 -0.36 1.09
CA ILE A 249 16.02 0.40 2.12
C ILE A 249 16.77 0.37 3.45
N HIS A 250 17.17 -0.82 3.90
CA HIS A 250 17.94 -0.98 5.14
C HIS A 250 19.26 -0.21 5.10
N SER A 251 19.97 -0.23 3.97
CA SER A 251 21.22 0.51 3.79
C SER A 251 21.00 2.02 3.88
N ARG A 252 19.96 2.53 3.23
CA ARG A 252 19.58 3.95 3.28
C ARG A 252 19.23 4.41 4.70
N ILE A 253 18.47 3.60 5.45
CA ILE A 253 18.12 3.90 6.85
C ILE A 253 19.35 3.87 7.75
N LYS A 254 20.24 2.86 7.61
CA LYS A 254 21.46 2.76 8.44
C LYS A 254 22.36 3.98 8.28
N ASN A 255 22.47 4.48 7.06
CA ASN A 255 23.35 5.59 6.69
C ASN A 255 22.75 6.98 6.98
N LEU A 256 21.54 7.07 7.55
CA LEU A 256 21.02 8.35 8.04
C LEU A 256 21.92 8.90 9.15
N GLN A 257 22.30 10.17 8.97
CA GLN A 257 23.01 10.99 9.95
C GLN A 257 22.07 11.49 11.05
#